data_AF-J9FZV9-F1
#
_entry.id   AF-J9FZV9-F1
#
_cell.length_a   1.000
_cell.length_b   1.000
_cell.length_c   1.000
_cell.angle_alpha   90.00
_cell.angle_beta   90.00
_cell.angle_gamma   90.00
#
_symmetry.space_group_name_H-M   'P 1'
#
loop_
_entity.id
_entity.type
_entity.pdbx_description
1 polymer ?
#
loop_
_entity_poly.entity_id
_entity_poly.type
_entity_poly.pdbx_seq_one_letter_code
_entity_poly.pdbx_strand_id
1 'polypeptide(L)'
;MVVVAHCGSGMATITSPSQVTFPNNKVTDTFAKVVKFTVGEQPKSVDITLARVVAMVRFIFTDESIPDELEQVKFYYTGASSTLNPSTGFGSKKSRQSQIIKIKDAQKDKDGNTVFEVYTFPHDISGELSMTVTPMDQKEQAITSEITLTLPIKLNHITECHGELMEGSSTFLNNAV
;
A
#
# COMPACT_ATOMS: atom_id res chain seq x y z
N MET A 1 0.34 22.10 13.17
CA MET A 1 0.20 21.93 11.70
C MET A 1 0.45 20.49 11.33
N VAL A 2 -0.33 19.96 10.39
CA VAL A 2 -0.15 18.64 9.79
C VAL A 2 0.21 18.87 8.32
N VAL A 3 1.30 18.25 7.85
CA VAL A 3 1.70 18.27 6.44
C VAL A 3 1.70 16.84 5.93
N VAL A 4 1.01 16.61 4.81
CA VAL A 4 0.91 15.30 4.14
C VAL A 4 1.16 15.49 2.66
N ALA A 5 2.04 14.68 2.08
CA ALA A 5 2.27 14.56 0.65
C ALA A 5 1.97 13.12 0.23
N HIS A 6 1.19 12.93 -0.83
CA HIS A 6 0.83 11.59 -1.33
C HIS A 6 0.64 11.58 -2.85
N CYS A 7 0.83 10.41 -3.47
CA CYS A 7 0.71 10.22 -4.93
C CYS A 7 -0.70 9.81 -5.40
N GLY A 8 -1.72 9.93 -4.54
CA GLY A 8 -3.09 9.52 -4.83
C GLY A 8 -3.86 10.53 -5.68
N SER A 9 -4.84 10.05 -6.45
CA SER A 9 -5.76 10.91 -7.19
C SER A 9 -6.78 11.54 -6.24
N GLY A 10 -6.77 12.86 -6.11
CA GLY A 10 -7.68 13.63 -5.26
C GLY A 10 -7.03 14.11 -3.96
N MET A 11 -7.77 14.89 -3.17
CA MET A 11 -7.26 15.52 -1.96
C MET A 11 -7.46 14.61 -0.74
N ALA A 12 -6.42 14.46 0.09
CA ALA A 12 -6.57 13.92 1.43
C ALA A 12 -7.41 14.86 2.32
N THR A 13 -8.20 14.29 3.22
CA THR A 13 -9.03 15.04 4.17
C THR A 13 -8.42 14.97 5.56
N ILE A 14 -8.09 16.12 6.14
CA ILE A 14 -7.60 16.24 7.52
C ILE A 14 -8.78 16.67 8.40
N THR A 15 -9.38 15.73 9.13
CA THR A 15 -10.52 16.03 10.03
C THR A 15 -10.05 16.49 11.40
N SER A 16 -8.89 16.00 11.85
CA SER A 16 -8.27 16.39 13.11
C SER A 16 -6.75 16.15 13.07
N PRO A 17 -5.98 16.64 14.06
CA PRO A 17 -4.56 16.31 14.18
C PRO A 17 -4.25 14.81 14.32
N SER A 18 -5.28 13.97 14.54
CA SER A 18 -5.15 12.53 14.71
C SER A 18 -5.83 11.71 13.60
N GLN A 19 -6.37 12.35 12.56
CA GLN A 19 -7.11 11.64 11.52
C GLN A 19 -6.99 12.30 10.15
N VAL A 20 -6.38 11.56 9.23
CA VAL A 20 -6.30 11.87 7.80
C VAL A 20 -6.83 10.69 7.00
N THR A 21 -7.80 10.95 6.12
CA THR A 21 -8.36 9.96 5.20
C THR A 21 -8.00 10.30 3.75
N PHE A 22 -7.99 9.28 2.90
CA PHE A 22 -7.62 9.39 1.50
C PHE A 22 -8.82 9.04 0.61
N PRO A 23 -8.90 9.62 -0.60
CA PRO A 23 -9.95 9.31 -1.57
C PRO A 23 -10.13 7.80 -1.76
N ASN A 24 -11.37 7.33 -1.68
CA ASN A 24 -11.75 5.92 -1.84
C ASN A 24 -11.01 4.96 -0.89
N ASN A 25 -10.47 5.45 0.23
CA ASN A 25 -9.61 4.69 1.14
C ASN A 25 -8.36 4.08 0.46
N LYS A 26 -7.95 4.62 -0.69
CA LYS A 26 -6.76 4.17 -1.41
C LYS A 26 -5.53 4.84 -0.81
N VAL A 27 -4.68 4.02 -0.21
CA VAL A 27 -3.37 4.46 0.27
C VAL A 27 -2.38 4.36 -0.90
N THR A 28 -1.56 5.38 -1.03
CA THR A 28 -0.45 5.45 -1.99
C THR A 28 0.83 5.73 -1.24
N ASP A 29 1.95 5.85 -1.95
CA ASP A 29 3.14 6.41 -1.33
C ASP A 29 2.80 7.75 -0.66
N THR A 30 3.09 7.84 0.63
CA THR A 30 2.63 8.90 1.52
C THR A 30 3.71 9.27 2.51
N PHE A 31 3.96 10.58 2.61
CA PHE A 31 4.91 11.19 3.52
C PHE A 31 4.17 12.18 4.42
N ALA A 32 4.49 12.20 5.71
CA ALA A 32 3.82 13.10 6.63
C ALA A 32 4.75 13.62 7.73
N LYS A 33 4.37 14.79 8.29
CA LYS A 33 4.98 15.36 9.48
C LYS A 33 3.95 16.17 10.25
N VAL A 34 3.98 16.05 11.58
CA VAL A 34 3.28 16.95 12.49
C VAL A 34 4.28 17.89 13.13
N VAL A 35 3.99 19.19 13.04
CA VAL A 35 4.78 20.23 13.69
C VAL A 35 3.88 21.00 14.64
N LYS A 36 4.29 21.08 15.91
CA LYS A 36 3.67 21.94 16.92
C LYS A 36 4.51 23.20 17.05
N PHE A 37 3.87 24.35 17.00
CA PHE A 37 4.52 25.62 17.24
C PHE A 37 3.53 26.63 17.82
N THR A 38 4.04 27.54 18.64
CA THR A 38 3.28 28.69 19.13
C THR A 38 3.35 29.82 18.10
N VAL A 39 2.21 30.45 17.84
CA VAL A 39 2.10 31.64 16.99
C VAL A 39 2.32 32.87 17.89
N GLY A 40 3.24 33.74 17.50
CA GLY A 40 3.53 35.01 18.15
C GLY A 40 3.41 36.17 17.16
N GLU A 41 3.86 37.35 17.56
CA GLU A 41 3.72 38.59 16.77
C GLU A 41 4.69 38.69 15.59
N GLN A 42 5.80 37.96 15.63
CA GLN A 42 6.85 38.02 14.61
C GLN A 42 6.71 36.90 13.57
N PRO A 43 7.06 37.14 12.29
CA PRO A 43 7.10 36.11 11.27
C PRO A 43 7.97 34.93 11.69
N LYS A 44 7.51 33.71 11.39
CA LYS A 44 8.20 32.47 11.72
C LYS A 44 8.37 31.61 10.47
N SER A 45 9.62 31.26 10.17
CA SER A 45 9.93 30.22 9.19
C SER A 45 10.04 28.86 9.89
N VAL A 46 9.56 27.81 9.24
CA VAL A 46 9.60 26.43 9.75
C VAL A 46 10.02 25.50 8.62
N ASP A 47 11.19 24.91 8.75
CA ASP A 47 11.67 23.86 7.83
C ASP A 47 11.05 22.52 8.21
N ILE A 48 10.60 21.78 7.21
CA ILE A 48 9.85 20.53 7.40
C ILE A 48 10.45 19.43 6.53
N THR A 49 11.02 18.42 7.18
CA THR A 49 11.40 17.16 6.55
C THR A 49 10.28 16.15 6.75
N LEU A 50 9.72 15.65 5.65
CA LEU A 50 8.71 14.59 5.69
C LEU A 50 9.39 13.22 5.74
N ALA A 51 8.77 12.28 6.45
CA ALA A 51 9.16 10.87 6.44
C ALA A 51 8.04 10.04 5.81
N ARG A 52 8.42 8.95 5.11
CA ARG A 52 7.46 7.99 4.58
C ARG A 52 6.72 7.33 5.74
N VAL A 53 5.40 7.34 5.71
CA VAL A 53 4.54 6.83 6.80
C VAL A 53 3.75 5.59 6.41
N VAL A 54 4.12 4.95 5.31
CA VAL A 54 3.47 3.74 4.80
C VAL A 54 4.42 2.55 4.86
N ALA A 55 3.83 1.37 4.96
CA ALA A 55 4.46 0.13 4.53
C ALA A 55 4.04 -0.14 3.08
N MET A 56 4.93 -0.79 2.33
CA MET A 56 4.68 -1.17 0.94
C MET A 56 4.92 -2.66 0.79
N VAL A 57 4.00 -3.35 0.13
CA VAL A 57 4.18 -4.71 -0.34
C VAL A 57 4.34 -4.66 -1.85
N ARG A 58 5.47 -5.18 -2.36
CA ARG A 58 5.74 -5.29 -3.79
C ARG A 58 5.60 -6.74 -4.21
N PHE A 59 4.63 -7.01 -5.07
CA PHE A 59 4.49 -8.31 -5.72
C PHE A 59 5.23 -8.28 -7.05
N ILE A 60 6.10 -9.25 -7.27
CA ILE A 60 6.88 -9.45 -8.49
C ILE A 60 6.48 -10.81 -9.04
N PHE A 61 5.70 -10.81 -10.11
CA PHE A 61 5.20 -12.03 -10.74
C PHE A 61 6.11 -12.47 -11.88
N THR A 62 6.63 -13.69 -11.75
CA THR A 62 7.65 -14.27 -12.63
C THR A 62 7.08 -15.27 -13.64
N ASP A 63 5.75 -15.28 -13.84
CA ASP A 63 5.09 -16.11 -14.84
C ASP A 63 5.74 -15.92 -16.23
N GLU A 64 6.12 -17.01 -16.89
CA GLU A 64 6.75 -16.99 -18.22
C GLU A 64 5.87 -16.27 -19.26
N SER A 65 4.55 -16.45 -19.14
CA SER A 65 3.56 -15.75 -19.94
C SER A 65 2.34 -15.39 -19.12
N ILE A 66 1.82 -14.17 -19.31
CA ILE A 66 0.53 -13.77 -18.77
C ILE A 66 -0.57 -14.22 -19.73
N PRO A 67 -1.54 -15.06 -19.32
CA PRO A 67 -2.63 -15.47 -20.18
C PRO A 67 -3.50 -14.29 -20.63
N ASP A 68 -3.98 -14.32 -21.88
CA ASP A 68 -4.84 -13.27 -22.45
C ASP A 68 -6.15 -13.07 -21.65
N GLU A 69 -6.60 -14.10 -20.95
CA GLU A 69 -7.80 -14.03 -20.10
C GLU A 69 -7.56 -13.32 -18.76
N LEU A 70 -6.30 -13.12 -18.33
CA LEU A 70 -5.97 -12.36 -17.13
C LEU A 70 -6.00 -10.86 -17.43
N GLU A 71 -7.02 -10.19 -16.93
CA GLU A 71 -7.22 -8.75 -17.17
C GLU A 71 -6.88 -7.89 -15.95
N GLN A 72 -7.03 -8.45 -14.75
CA GLN A 72 -6.86 -7.71 -13.50
C GLN A 72 -6.59 -8.60 -12.30
N VAL A 73 -5.97 -8.03 -11.28
CA VAL A 73 -5.67 -8.70 -10.02
C VAL A 73 -6.31 -7.94 -8.88
N LYS A 74 -7.04 -8.66 -8.03
CA LYS A 74 -7.61 -8.13 -6.79
C LYS A 74 -6.70 -8.44 -5.62
N PHE A 75 -6.34 -7.42 -4.86
CA PHE A 75 -5.64 -7.49 -3.60
C PHE A 75 -6.61 -7.13 -2.48
N TYR A 76 -7.04 -8.14 -1.72
CA TYR A 76 -7.84 -7.95 -0.52
C TYR A 76 -6.97 -8.15 0.71
N TYR A 77 -7.01 -7.23 1.68
CA TYR A 77 -6.17 -7.34 2.85
C TYR A 77 -6.72 -6.71 4.12
N THR A 78 -6.24 -7.23 5.25
CA THR A 78 -6.54 -6.77 6.62
C THR A 78 -5.27 -6.80 7.49
N GLY A 79 -5.32 -6.17 8.66
CA GLY A 79 -4.18 -6.08 9.59
C GLY A 79 -3.51 -4.69 9.61
N ALA A 80 -3.95 -3.78 8.74
CA ALA A 80 -3.44 -2.43 8.64
C ALA A 80 -4.58 -1.40 8.43
N SER A 81 -4.21 -0.16 8.11
CA SER A 81 -5.15 0.96 7.99
C SER A 81 -5.09 1.69 6.67
N SER A 82 -6.25 2.21 6.26
CA SER A 82 -6.40 3.23 5.22
C SER A 82 -6.47 4.66 5.77
N THR A 83 -6.39 4.82 7.10
CA THR A 83 -6.51 6.13 7.77
C THR A 83 -5.25 6.40 8.58
N LEU A 84 -4.58 7.51 8.28
CA LEU A 84 -3.39 7.95 9.00
C LEU A 84 -3.77 8.71 10.27
N ASN A 85 -3.08 8.43 11.37
CA ASN A 85 -2.97 9.33 12.51
C ASN A 85 -1.64 10.09 12.42
N PRO A 86 -1.65 11.37 12.02
CA PRO A 86 -0.41 12.13 11.86
C PRO A 86 0.37 12.29 13.16
N SER A 87 -0.31 12.34 14.31
CA SER A 87 0.35 12.55 15.60
C SER A 87 1.24 11.37 16.02
N THR A 88 0.95 10.17 15.51
CA THR A 88 1.74 8.97 15.77
C THR A 88 2.52 8.49 14.54
N GLY A 89 2.10 8.86 13.33
CA GLY A 89 2.65 8.34 12.08
C GLY A 89 2.09 6.96 11.68
N PHE A 90 1.08 6.45 12.40
CA PHE A 90 0.54 5.10 12.21
C PHE A 90 -0.92 5.09 11.76
N GLY A 91 -1.37 3.92 11.32
CA GLY A 91 -2.76 3.64 10.98
C GLY A 91 -3.67 3.69 12.21
N SER A 92 -4.85 4.33 12.09
CA SER A 92 -5.76 4.55 13.22
C SER A 92 -7.06 3.73 13.19
N LYS A 93 -7.31 3.00 12.10
CA LYS A 93 -8.51 2.19 11.90
C LYS A 93 -8.15 0.78 11.46
N LYS A 94 -8.79 -0.24 12.04
CA LYS A 94 -8.69 -1.62 11.55
C LYS A 94 -9.45 -1.74 10.23
N SER A 95 -8.78 -1.45 9.13
CA SER A 95 -9.40 -1.40 7.81
C SER A 95 -9.46 -2.78 7.18
N ARG A 96 -10.49 -2.98 6.35
CA ARG A 96 -10.50 -4.01 5.30
C ARG A 96 -10.35 -3.26 3.99
N GLN A 97 -9.34 -3.62 3.20
CA GLN A 97 -9.01 -2.89 1.98
C GLN A 97 -9.07 -3.85 0.80
N SER A 98 -9.54 -3.33 -0.33
CA SER A 98 -9.58 -4.05 -1.60
C SER A 98 -9.06 -3.13 -2.68
N GLN A 99 -8.13 -3.60 -3.49
CA GLN A 99 -7.62 -2.88 -4.66
C GLN A 99 -7.68 -3.80 -5.86
N ILE A 100 -8.25 -3.32 -6.97
CA ILE A 100 -8.22 -4.00 -8.25
C ILE A 100 -7.26 -3.23 -9.14
N ILE A 101 -6.26 -3.92 -9.67
CA ILE A 101 -5.27 -3.33 -10.57
C ILE A 101 -5.31 -4.11 -11.88
N LYS A 102 -5.48 -3.41 -13.00
CA LYS A 102 -5.50 -4.03 -14.33
C LYS A 102 -4.09 -4.42 -14.73
N ILE A 103 -3.93 -5.52 -15.46
CA ILE A 103 -2.63 -5.99 -15.93
C ILE A 103 -1.93 -4.94 -16.78
N LYS A 104 -2.68 -4.24 -17.64
CA LYS A 104 -2.14 -3.16 -18.46
C LYS A 104 -1.62 -1.94 -17.68
N ASP A 105 -2.07 -1.78 -16.44
CA ASP A 105 -1.65 -0.70 -15.54
C ASP A 105 -0.52 -1.17 -14.60
N ALA A 106 -0.16 -2.46 -14.64
CA ALA A 106 0.94 -3.02 -13.86
C ALA A 106 2.29 -2.54 -14.40
N GLN A 107 3.24 -2.39 -13.50
CA GLN A 107 4.59 -2.01 -13.87
C GLN A 107 5.35 -3.24 -14.37
N LYS A 108 6.44 -3.00 -15.12
CA LYS A 108 7.42 -4.01 -15.46
C LYS A 108 8.73 -3.69 -14.75
N ASP A 109 9.36 -4.69 -14.12
CA ASP A 109 10.72 -4.52 -13.62
C ASP A 109 11.74 -4.59 -14.77
N LYS A 110 13.03 -4.50 -14.42
CA LYS A 110 14.15 -4.54 -15.38
C LYS A 110 14.24 -5.87 -16.15
N ASP A 111 13.68 -6.95 -15.60
CA ASP A 111 13.74 -8.31 -16.15
C ASP A 111 12.44 -8.65 -16.90
N GLY A 112 11.47 -7.72 -16.97
CA GLY A 112 10.19 -7.88 -17.65
C GLY A 112 9.07 -8.49 -16.81
N ASN A 113 9.31 -8.74 -15.52
CA ASN A 113 8.34 -9.30 -14.60
C ASN A 113 7.21 -8.31 -14.32
N THR A 114 6.00 -8.81 -14.07
CA THR A 114 4.84 -7.97 -13.75
C THR A 114 4.89 -7.55 -12.29
N VAL A 115 4.81 -6.24 -12.02
CA VAL A 115 4.96 -5.69 -10.67
C VAL A 115 3.71 -4.94 -10.21
N PHE A 116 3.29 -5.24 -8.99
CA PHE A 116 2.22 -4.54 -8.28
C PHE A 116 2.70 -4.01 -6.93
N GLU A 117 2.27 -2.81 -6.57
CA GLU A 117 2.62 -2.18 -5.30
C GLU A 117 1.36 -1.88 -4.49
N VAL A 118 1.31 -2.40 -3.27
CA VAL A 118 0.22 -2.17 -2.32
C VAL A 118 0.75 -1.40 -1.13
N TYR A 119 0.18 -0.21 -0.89
CA TYR A 119 0.52 0.64 0.23
C TYR A 119 -0.50 0.53 1.35
N THR A 120 -0.06 0.63 2.59
CA THR A 120 -0.94 0.69 3.76
C THR A 120 -0.27 1.41 4.93
N PHE A 121 -1.05 1.92 5.89
CA PHE A 121 -0.53 2.47 7.14
C PHE A 121 -0.45 1.35 8.18
N PRO A 122 0.75 0.95 8.63
CA PRO A 122 0.87 -0.04 9.70
C PRO A 122 0.35 0.56 11.03
N HIS A 123 -0.16 -0.30 11.91
CA HIS A 123 -0.69 0.13 13.22
C HIS A 123 0.41 0.45 14.26
N ASP A 124 1.62 -0.02 14.02
CA ASP A 124 2.80 0.17 14.85
C ASP A 124 4.05 0.18 13.94
N ILE A 125 5.26 0.22 14.51
CA ILE A 125 6.52 0.16 13.78
C ILE A 125 6.60 -1.09 12.88
N SER A 126 6.04 -2.21 13.34
CA SER A 126 5.93 -3.48 12.63
C SER A 126 4.56 -4.11 12.84
N GLY A 127 4.13 -4.93 11.89
CA GLY A 127 2.88 -5.69 12.00
C GLY A 127 2.79 -6.74 10.89
N GLU A 128 1.59 -7.25 10.69
CA GLU A 128 1.31 -8.27 9.68
C GLU A 128 0.10 -7.87 8.84
N LEU A 129 0.16 -8.24 7.58
CA LEU A 129 -0.91 -8.09 6.61
C LEU A 129 -1.41 -9.48 6.22
N SER A 130 -2.67 -9.78 6.49
CA SER A 130 -3.34 -10.93 5.90
C SER A 130 -3.85 -10.52 4.54
N MET A 131 -3.32 -11.13 3.48
CA MET A 131 -3.59 -10.79 2.07
C MET A 131 -4.20 -11.98 1.34
N THR A 132 -5.18 -11.69 0.49
CA THR A 132 -5.69 -12.59 -0.54
C THR A 132 -5.50 -11.91 -1.90
N VAL A 133 -4.82 -12.61 -2.81
CA VAL A 133 -4.59 -12.18 -4.19
C VAL A 133 -5.42 -13.06 -5.12
N THR A 134 -6.30 -12.43 -5.90
CA THR A 134 -7.22 -13.14 -6.81
C THR A 134 -6.97 -12.65 -8.24
N PRO A 135 -6.43 -13.50 -9.13
CA PRO A 135 -6.32 -13.21 -10.56
C PRO A 135 -7.69 -13.34 -11.23
N MET A 136 -8.11 -12.34 -12.02
CA MET A 136 -9.46 -12.26 -12.56
C MET A 136 -9.51 -11.88 -14.04
N ASP A 137 -10.57 -12.34 -14.69
CA ASP A 137 -10.93 -11.95 -16.05
C ASP A 137 -11.62 -10.57 -16.10
N GLN A 138 -12.04 -10.16 -17.30
CA GLN A 138 -12.77 -8.91 -17.54
C GLN A 138 -14.11 -8.82 -16.80
N LYS A 139 -14.72 -9.96 -16.44
CA LYS A 139 -16.01 -10.06 -15.75
C LYS A 139 -15.85 -10.18 -14.23
N GLU A 140 -14.64 -9.96 -13.71
CA GLU A 140 -14.29 -10.10 -12.29
C GLU A 140 -14.46 -11.54 -11.78
N GLN A 141 -14.36 -12.55 -12.66
CA GLN A 141 -14.36 -13.96 -12.29
C GLN A 141 -12.93 -14.44 -12.08
N ALA A 142 -12.70 -15.20 -11.01
CA ALA A 142 -11.40 -15.78 -10.74
C ALA A 142 -11.04 -16.79 -11.83
N ILE A 143 -9.83 -16.65 -12.40
CA ILE A 143 -9.35 -17.55 -13.46
C ILE A 143 -8.49 -18.70 -12.93
N THR A 144 -7.99 -18.57 -11.69
CA THR A 144 -7.21 -19.59 -10.97
C THR A 144 -7.48 -19.48 -9.46
N SER A 145 -6.84 -20.33 -8.68
CA SER A 145 -6.96 -20.35 -7.22
C SER A 145 -6.45 -19.05 -6.59
N GLU A 146 -7.10 -18.63 -5.51
CA GLU A 146 -6.65 -17.49 -4.73
C GLU A 146 -5.37 -17.80 -3.96
N ILE A 147 -4.48 -16.82 -3.90
CA ILE A 147 -3.24 -16.91 -3.11
C ILE A 147 -3.49 -16.21 -1.79
N THR A 148 -3.33 -16.91 -0.67
CA THR A 148 -3.42 -16.34 0.68
C THR A 148 -2.05 -16.26 1.32
N LEU A 149 -1.72 -15.08 1.85
CA LEU A 149 -0.41 -14.77 2.43
C LEU A 149 -0.56 -14.05 3.77
N THR A 150 0.38 -14.30 4.67
CA THR A 150 0.63 -13.46 5.85
C THR A 150 1.98 -12.79 5.68
N LEU A 151 1.97 -11.47 5.51
CA LEU A 151 3.15 -10.70 5.14
C LEU A 151 3.55 -9.77 6.29
N PRO A 152 4.82 -9.80 6.76
CA PRO A 152 5.28 -8.79 7.69
C PRO A 152 5.32 -7.44 6.98
N ILE A 153 4.89 -6.41 7.69
CA ILE A 153 4.95 -5.02 7.23
C ILE A 153 5.65 -4.16 8.28
N LYS A 154 6.40 -3.17 7.82
CA LYS A 154 7.11 -2.22 8.67
C LYS A 154 6.97 -0.82 8.11
N LEU A 155 6.88 0.17 9.00
CA LEU A 155 6.85 1.58 8.61
C LEU A 155 8.11 1.92 7.78
N ASN A 156 7.92 2.61 6.65
CA ASN A 156 9.00 3.00 5.75
C ASN A 156 9.85 1.81 5.27
N HIS A 157 9.18 0.71 4.91
CA HIS A 157 9.83 -0.49 4.39
C HIS A 157 9.05 -1.07 3.23
N ILE A 158 9.78 -1.78 2.36
CA ILE A 158 9.23 -2.51 1.22
C ILE A 158 9.40 -4.00 1.52
N THR A 159 8.29 -4.71 1.63
CA THR A 159 8.26 -6.17 1.68
C THR A 159 8.13 -6.68 0.25
N GLU A 160 9.15 -7.33 -0.29
CA GLU A 160 9.13 -7.90 -1.64
C GLU A 160 8.65 -9.36 -1.60
N CYS A 161 7.75 -9.68 -2.53
CA CYS A 161 7.08 -10.97 -2.66
C CYS A 161 7.25 -11.44 -4.11
N HIS A 162 8.08 -12.45 -4.33
CA HIS A 162 8.32 -13.03 -5.66
C HIS A 162 7.55 -14.33 -5.82
N GLY A 163 6.84 -14.53 -6.92
CA GLY A 163 6.17 -15.80 -7.17
C GLY A 163 5.44 -15.82 -8.50
N GLU A 164 4.74 -16.91 -8.76
CA GLU A 164 3.92 -17.06 -9.96
C GLU A 164 2.45 -16.88 -9.61
N LEU A 165 1.74 -16.16 -10.47
CA LEU A 165 0.34 -15.85 -10.28
C LEU A 165 -0.56 -17.00 -10.75
N MET A 166 -0.13 -17.73 -11.79
CA MET A 166 -0.96 -18.73 -12.47
C MET A 166 -0.81 -20.15 -11.95
N GLU A 167 0.38 -20.55 -11.47
CA GLU A 167 0.63 -21.93 -11.01
C GLU A 167 0.06 -22.23 -9.62
N GLY A 168 -0.48 -21.23 -8.91
CA GLY A 168 -1.05 -21.40 -7.56
C GLY A 168 -0.06 -21.95 -6.52
N SER A 169 1.22 -22.10 -6.87
CA SER A 169 2.25 -22.67 -6.02
C SER A 169 2.89 -21.55 -5.19
N SER A 170 2.66 -21.66 -3.89
CA SER A 170 2.99 -20.67 -2.87
C SER A 170 4.48 -20.69 -2.54
N THR A 171 5.30 -20.19 -3.45
CA THR A 171 6.70 -19.87 -3.12
C THR A 171 6.92 -18.36 -3.18
N PHE A 172 6.07 -17.61 -2.45
CA PHE A 172 6.39 -16.22 -2.16
C PHE A 172 7.59 -16.16 -1.21
N LEU A 173 8.77 -16.02 -1.81
CA LEU A 173 9.99 -15.77 -1.06
C LEU A 173 9.93 -14.33 -0.55
N ASN A 174 9.82 -14.19 0.77
CA ASN A 174 9.92 -12.92 1.43
C ASN A 174 11.41 -12.58 1.62
N ASN A 175 11.94 -11.72 0.75
CA ASN A 175 13.25 -11.13 0.97
C ASN A 175 13.05 -9.89 1.85
N ALA A 176 12.95 -10.09 3.16
CA ALA A 176 13.04 -8.98 4.11
C ALA A 176 14.49 -8.46 4.11
N VAL A 177 14.77 -7.40 3.36
CA VAL A 177 16.04 -6.64 3.45
C VAL A 177 15.81 -5.34 4.20
#